data_AF-A0AAU4I2Z9-F1
#
_entry.id   AF-A0AAU4I2Z9-F1
#
_cell.length_a   1.000
_cell.length_b   1.000
_cell.length_c   1.000
_cell.angle_alpha   90.00
_cell.angle_beta   90.00
_cell.angle_gamma   90.00
#
_symmetry.space_group_name_H-M   'P 1'
#
loop_
_entity.id
_entity.type
_entity.pdbx_description
1 polymer ?
#
loop_
_entity_poly.entity_id
_entity_poly.type
_entity_poly.pdbx_seq_one_letter_code
_entity_poly.pdbx_strand_id
1 'polypeptide(L)'
;MTSTAAPSTALGLAERYQQAGGDKDVYAIQQETVPGEAPLLILRTTRSESDNALFEKQRDSVVSYLRESEQLSTAKGYRMDVFGRDGSLLHRWDARP
;
A
#
# COMPACT_ATOMS: atom_id res chain seq x y z
N MET A 1 -5.23 22.01 10.77
CA MET A 1 -5.48 20.62 10.33
C MET A 1 -4.49 20.31 9.22
N THR A 2 -3.41 19.59 9.50
CA THR A 2 -2.48 19.11 8.47
C THR A 2 -3.03 17.79 7.94
N SER A 3 -3.80 17.86 6.85
CA SER A 3 -4.04 16.67 6.03
C SER A 3 -2.69 16.32 5.42
N THR A 4 -2.10 15.21 5.86
CA THR A 4 -0.84 14.69 5.31
C THR A 4 -1.11 14.25 3.87
N ALA A 5 -1.00 15.19 2.94
CA ALA A 5 -1.06 14.90 1.52
C ALA A 5 0.07 13.91 1.21
N ALA A 6 -0.27 12.80 0.56
CA ALA A 6 0.73 11.84 0.14
C ALA A 6 1.71 12.51 -0.84
N PRO A 7 3.00 12.13 -0.83
CA PRO A 7 3.96 12.61 -1.82
C PRO A 7 3.45 12.36 -3.25
N SER A 8 3.77 13.23 -4.20
CA SER A 8 3.30 13.12 -5.60
C SER A 8 3.67 11.79 -6.27
N THR A 9 4.83 11.21 -5.90
CA THR A 9 5.25 9.88 -6.35
C THR A 9 4.31 8.76 -5.89
N ALA A 10 3.72 8.92 -4.70
CA ALA A 10 2.78 7.94 -4.15
C ALA A 10 1.42 7.97 -4.86
N LEU A 11 1.00 9.15 -5.33
CA LEU A 11 -0.20 9.29 -6.16
C LEU A 11 0.00 8.64 -7.52
N GLY A 12 1.12 8.93 -8.19
CA GLY A 12 1.40 8.36 -9.51
C GLY A 12 1.52 6.83 -9.51
N LEU A 13 2.02 6.23 -8.42
CA LEU A 13 2.05 4.77 -8.29
C LEU A 13 0.65 4.17 -8.11
N ALA A 14 -0.22 4.83 -7.32
CA ALA A 14 -1.61 4.41 -7.19
C ALA A 14 -2.38 4.52 -8.51
N GLU A 15 -2.16 5.59 -9.29
CA GLU A 15 -2.78 5.74 -10.61
C GLU A 15 -2.40 4.60 -11.56
N ARG A 16 -1.11 4.23 -11.63
CA ARG A 16 -0.67 3.10 -12.46
C ARG A 16 -1.25 1.77 -11.97
N TYR A 17 -1.32 1.56 -10.66
CA TYR A 17 -1.98 0.40 -10.06
C TYR A 17 -3.46 0.30 -10.47
N GLN A 18 -4.20 1.42 -10.41
CA GLN A 18 -5.59 1.47 -10.84
C GLN A 18 -5.74 1.20 -12.34
N GLN A 19 -4.85 1.74 -13.18
CA GLN A 19 -4.84 1.49 -14.63
C GLN A 19 -4.57 0.03 -14.98
N ALA A 20 -3.80 -0.68 -14.14
CA ALA A 20 -3.55 -2.12 -14.26
C ALA A 20 -4.71 -3.00 -13.76
N GLY A 21 -5.86 -2.42 -13.40
CA GLY A 21 -7.03 -3.14 -12.87
C GLY A 21 -7.03 -3.30 -11.36
N GLY A 22 -6.17 -2.56 -10.66
CA GLY A 22 -6.13 -2.49 -9.21
C GLY A 22 -7.36 -1.84 -8.58
N ASP A 23 -7.45 -1.95 -7.26
CA ASP A 23 -8.51 -1.40 -6.44
C ASP A 23 -8.57 0.14 -6.54
N LYS A 24 -9.69 0.65 -7.06
CA LYS A 24 -9.94 2.09 -7.25
C LYS A 24 -10.05 2.86 -5.95
N ASP A 25 -10.30 2.18 -4.84
CA ASP A 25 -10.33 2.83 -3.53
C ASP A 25 -8.92 3.19 -3.05
N VAL A 26 -7.85 2.60 -3.60
CA VAL A 26 -6.47 2.92 -3.23
C VAL A 26 -6.00 4.14 -4.02
N TYR A 27 -5.83 5.28 -3.36
CA TYR A 27 -5.48 6.54 -4.02
C TYR A 27 -4.03 6.98 -3.81
N ALA A 28 -3.28 6.32 -2.90
CA ALA A 28 -1.85 6.53 -2.75
C ALA A 28 -1.16 5.23 -2.34
N ILE A 29 -0.03 4.94 -2.98
CA ILE A 29 0.85 3.82 -2.64
C ILE A 29 2.25 4.38 -2.48
N GLN A 30 2.82 4.27 -1.28
CA GLN A 30 4.18 4.71 -0.99
C GLN A 30 5.01 3.49 -0.60
N GLN A 31 6.19 3.38 -1.22
CA GLN A 31 7.18 2.37 -0.90
C GLN A 31 8.38 3.04 -0.25
N GLU A 32 8.68 2.64 0.98
CA GLU A 32 9.89 3.03 1.69
C GLU A 32 10.82 1.83 1.73
N THR A 33 12.00 1.99 1.13
CA THR A 33 13.04 0.96 1.12
C THR A 33 14.26 1.49 1.84
N VAL A 34 14.61 0.85 2.95
CA VAL A 34 15.82 1.15 3.71
C VAL A 34 16.82 0.02 3.45
N PRO A 35 18.09 0.32 3.05
CA PRO A 35 19.09 -0.71 2.85
C PRO A 35 19.25 -1.59 4.09
N GLY A 36 19.13 -2.90 3.92
CA GLY A 36 19.23 -3.86 5.02
C GLY A 36 17.90 -4.27 5.63
N GLU A 37 16.85 -3.46 5.50
CA GLU A 37 15.52 -3.73 6.06
C GLU A 37 14.53 -4.30 5.02
N ALA A 38 13.43 -4.86 5.51
CA ALA A 38 12.30 -5.21 4.66
C ALA A 38 11.57 -3.93 4.22
N PRO A 39 11.08 -3.84 2.96
CA PRO A 39 10.35 -2.66 2.50
C PRO A 39 9.09 -2.42 3.33
N LEU A 40 8.79 -1.14 3.58
CA LEU A 40 7.52 -0.68 4.14
C LEU A 40 6.63 -0.16 3.01
N LEU A 41 5.44 -0.73 2.91
CA LEU A 41 4.37 -0.32 2.01
C LEU A 41 3.34 0.49 2.80
N ILE A 42 3.05 1.70 2.36
CA ILE A 42 2.04 2.58 2.95
C ILE A 42 0.95 2.81 1.91
N LEU A 43 -0.25 2.30 2.18
CA LEU A 43 -1.42 2.45 1.33
C LEU A 43 -2.37 3.45 1.96
N ARG A 44 -2.99 4.29 1.13
CA ARG A 44 -4.12 5.13 1.55
C ARG A 44 -5.33 4.81 0.70
N THR A 45 -6.46 4.60 1.36
CA THR A 45 -7.71 4.22 0.73
C THR A 45 -8.85 5.16 1.10
N THR A 46 -9.83 5.30 0.22
CA THR A 46 -11.08 6.04 0.45
C THR A 46 -12.01 5.33 1.45
N ARG A 47 -11.72 4.08 1.82
CA ARG A 47 -12.47 3.31 2.80
C ARG A 47 -12.34 3.91 4.20
N SER A 48 -13.36 3.66 5.02
CA SER A 48 -13.47 4.17 6.38
C SER A 48 -13.50 3.06 7.44
N GLU A 49 -13.64 1.80 7.03
CA GLU A 49 -13.80 0.68 7.94
C GLU A 49 -12.77 -0.42 7.64
N SER A 50 -12.32 -1.07 8.71
CA SER A 50 -11.43 -2.22 8.64
C SER A 50 -12.25 -3.49 8.35
N ASP A 51 -12.15 -3.99 7.12
CA ASP A 51 -12.63 -5.32 6.74
C ASP A 51 -11.43 -6.23 6.40
N ASN A 52 -11.29 -7.34 7.12
CA ASN A 52 -10.15 -8.26 6.95
C ASN A 52 -10.15 -8.97 5.59
N ALA A 53 -11.31 -9.40 5.09
CA ALA A 53 -11.39 -10.13 3.84
C ALA A 53 -11.11 -9.21 2.64
N LEU A 54 -11.57 -7.96 2.71
CA LEU A 54 -11.23 -6.94 1.73
C LEU A 54 -9.75 -6.54 1.82
N PHE A 55 -9.21 -6.46 3.05
CA PHE A 55 -7.80 -6.19 3.26
C PHE A 55 -6.90 -7.26 2.65
N GLU A 56 -7.17 -8.55 2.88
CA GLU A 56 -6.36 -9.63 2.31
C GLU A 56 -6.35 -9.58 0.77
N LYS A 57 -7.51 -9.36 0.15
CA LYS A 57 -7.61 -9.19 -1.32
C LYS A 57 -6.84 -7.97 -1.82
N GLN A 58 -6.96 -6.83 -1.13
CA GLN A 58 -6.25 -5.60 -1.48
C GLN A 58 -4.74 -5.77 -1.32
N ARG A 59 -4.29 -6.37 -0.21
CA ARG A 59 -2.89 -6.71 0.07
C ARG A 59 -2.32 -7.55 -1.06
N ASP A 60 -2.99 -8.66 -1.40
CA ASP A 60 -2.50 -9.60 -2.41
C ASP A 60 -2.44 -8.92 -3.80
N SER A 61 -3.46 -8.13 -4.15
CA SER A 61 -3.50 -7.38 -5.41
C SER A 61 -2.34 -6.37 -5.51
N VAL A 62 -2.12 -5.56 -4.47
CA VAL A 62 -1.06 -4.54 -4.46
C VAL A 62 0.32 -5.19 -4.46
N VAL A 63 0.53 -6.23 -3.65
CA VAL A 63 1.83 -6.92 -3.60
C VAL A 63 2.15 -7.58 -4.94
N SER A 64 1.20 -8.25 -5.59
CA SER A 64 1.42 -8.82 -6.92
C SER A 64 1.78 -7.75 -7.95
N TYR A 65 1.03 -6.63 -7.98
CA TYR A 65 1.32 -5.52 -8.86
C TYR A 65 2.74 -4.95 -8.64
N LEU A 66 3.12 -4.69 -7.39
CA LEU A 66 4.44 -4.13 -7.07
C LEU A 66 5.58 -5.09 -7.41
N ARG A 67 5.38 -6.40 -7.26
CA ARG A 67 6.38 -7.41 -7.64
C ARG A 67 6.56 -7.51 -9.15
N GLU A 68 5.46 -7.48 -9.89
CA GLU A 68 5.46 -7.69 -11.34
C GLU A 68 5.85 -6.43 -12.13
N SER A 69 5.34 -5.27 -11.71
CA SER A 69 5.46 -4.02 -12.47
C SER A 69 6.53 -3.06 -11.93
N GLU A 70 6.80 -3.10 -10.62
CA GLU A 70 7.66 -2.10 -9.94
C GLU A 70 8.89 -2.76 -9.26
N GLN A 71 9.14 -4.04 -9.54
CA GLN A 71 10.34 -4.79 -9.12
C GLN A 71 10.53 -4.83 -7.59
N LEU A 72 9.45 -4.81 -6.81
CA LEU A 72 9.51 -4.94 -5.36
C LEU A 72 10.14 -6.27 -4.96
N SER A 73 11.28 -6.21 -4.24
CA SER A 73 11.89 -7.39 -3.64
C SER A 73 11.23 -7.72 -2.30
N THR A 74 10.57 -8.88 -2.23
CA THR A 74 9.99 -9.43 -1.00
C THR A 74 10.88 -10.48 -0.34
N ALA A 75 12.16 -10.58 -0.73
CA ALA A 75 13.07 -11.63 -0.27
C ALA A 75 13.29 -11.62 1.26
N LYS A 76 13.14 -10.45 1.90
CA LYS A 76 13.21 -10.27 3.36
C LYS A 76 11.83 -10.13 4.01
N GLY A 77 10.76 -10.47 3.30
CA GLY A 77 9.39 -10.08 3.66
C GLY A 77 9.11 -8.61 3.34
N TYR A 78 8.03 -8.08 3.89
CA TYR A 78 7.64 -6.67 3.80
C TYR A 78 6.71 -6.33 4.98
N ARG A 79 6.55 -5.05 5.26
CA ARG A 79 5.50 -4.53 6.16
C ARG A 79 4.52 -3.70 5.34
N MET A 80 3.26 -3.72 5.74
CA MET A 80 2.20 -2.94 5.09
C MET A 80 1.33 -2.24 6.13
N ASP A 81 1.17 -0.93 5.97
CA ASP A 81 0.21 -0.13 6.72
C ASP A 81 -0.85 0.43 5.76
N VAL A 82 -2.12 0.26 6.10
CA VAL A 82 -3.26 0.75 5.30
C VAL A 82 -4.01 1.80 6.09
N PHE A 83 -4.13 3.00 5.52
CA PHE A 83 -4.81 4.12 6.12
C PHE A 83 -6.13 4.43 5.41
N GLY A 84 -7.16 4.73 6.20
CA GLY A 84 -8.46 5.16 5.70
C GLY A 84 -8.48 6.62 5.27
N ARG A 85 -9.62 7.07 4.77
CA ARG A 85 -9.82 8.44 4.26
C ARG A 85 -9.55 9.53 5.30
N ASP A 86 -9.82 9.24 6.57
CA ASP A 86 -9.59 10.12 7.71
C ASP A 86 -8.15 10.09 8.22
N GLY A 87 -7.29 9.26 7.61
CA GLY A 87 -5.91 9.04 8.04
C GLY A 87 -5.78 8.07 9.22
N SER A 88 -6.87 7.41 9.64
CA SER A 88 -6.80 6.34 10.64
C SER A 88 -6.10 5.11 10.07
N LEU A 89 -5.34 4.41 10.90
CA LEU A 89 -4.75 3.12 10.53
C LEU A 89 -5.87 2.06 10.55
N LEU A 90 -6.22 1.54 9.37
CA LEU A 90 -7.22 0.47 9.23
C LEU A 90 -6.59 -0.90 9.46
N HIS A 91 -5.41 -1.15 8.88
CA HIS A 91 -4.73 -2.44 8.92
C HIS A 91 -3.22 -2.29 9.01
N ARG A 92 -2.57 -3.20 9.73
CA ARG A 92 -1.12 -3.39 9.74
C ARG A 92 -0.81 -4.87 9.52
N TRP A 93 0.11 -5.13 8.59
CA TRP A 93 0.56 -6.47 8.27
C TRP A 93 2.08 -6.53 8.24
N ASP A 94 2.60 -7.62 8.79
CA ASP A 94 4.03 -7.91 8.84
C ASP A 94 4.27 -9.29 8.24
N ALA A 95 4.90 -9.32 7.07
CA ALA A 95 5.20 -10.53 6.31
C ALA A 95 6.66 -10.97 6.45
N ARG A 96 7.37 -10.47 7.47
CA ARG A 96 8.75 -10.89 7.76
C ARG A 96 8.75 -12.29 8.39
N PRO A 97 9.76 -13.12 8.09
CA PRO A 97 9.91 -14.45 8.68
C PRO A 97 10.24 -14.42 10.18
#